data_AF-A0A662JGM7-F1
#
_entry.id   AF-A0A662JGM7-F1
#
_cell.length_a   1.000
_cell.length_b   1.000
_cell.length_c   1.000
_cell.angle_alpha   90.00
_cell.angle_beta   90.00
_cell.angle_gamma   90.00
#
_symmetry.space_group_name_H-M   'P 1'
#
loop_
_entity.id
_entity.type
_entity.pdbx_description
1 polymer ?
#
loop_
_entity_poly.entity_id
_entity_poly.type
_entity_poly.pdbx_seq_one_letter_code
_entity_poly.pdbx_strand_id
1 'polypeptide(L)'
;MVCCFVFMLFYLFIFIDVLVLRFKKPEEKRPFRMGGPTRFPILAFIGLIATIIILVYSLAPPYGDPTTLYYGGPYCIVLFIVALIIYYVKIAGKPSTPPSS
;
A
#
# COMPACT_ATOMS: atom_id res chain seq x y z
N MET A 1 -1.05 17.42 8.14
CA MET A 1 -0.09 16.41 8.63
C MET A 1 -0.70 15.01 8.64
N VAL A 2 -1.80 14.77 9.38
CA VAL A 2 -2.43 13.43 9.48
C VAL A 2 -2.82 12.82 8.14
N CYS A 3 -3.44 13.60 7.23
CA CYS A 3 -3.79 13.10 5.90
C CYS A 3 -2.56 12.62 5.09
N CYS A 4 -1.44 13.35 5.18
CA CYS A 4 -0.20 13.02 4.48
C CYS A 4 0.38 11.69 4.98
N PHE A 5 0.30 11.42 6.29
CA PHE A 5 0.74 10.15 6.87
C PHE A 5 -0.04 8.95 6.31
N VAL A 6 -1.36 9.10 6.17
CA VAL A 6 -2.24 8.08 5.60
C VAL A 6 -1.86 7.80 4.14
N PHE A 7 -1.65 8.86 3.34
CA PHE A 7 -1.18 8.72 1.96
C PHE A 7 0.17 8.01 1.88
N MET A 8 1.13 8.36 2.74
CA MET A 8 2.45 7.72 2.77
C MET A 8 2.37 6.22 3.11
N LEU A 9 1.45 5.83 4.00
CA LEU A 9 1.18 4.41 4.26
C LEU A 9 0.59 3.69 3.04
N PHE A 10 -0.33 4.31 2.31
CA PHE A 10 -0.85 3.73 1.07
C PHE A 10 0.25 3.59 0.00
N TYR A 11 1.13 4.57 -0.15
CA TYR A 11 2.28 4.47 -1.04
C TYR A 11 3.21 3.32 -0.65
N LEU A 12 3.45 3.10 0.64
CA LEU A 12 4.22 1.97 1.14
C LEU A 12 3.59 0.65 0.66
N PHE A 13 2.28 0.47 0.84
CA PHE A 13 1.57 -0.73 0.38
C PHE A 13 1.62 -0.89 -1.13
N ILE A 14 1.47 0.19 -1.91
CA ILE A 14 1.57 0.15 -3.37
C ILE A 14 2.96 -0.33 -3.82
N PHE A 15 4.04 0.17 -3.20
CA PHE A 15 5.38 -0.28 -3.54
C PHE A 15 5.57 -1.77 -3.21
N ILE A 16 5.12 -2.21 -2.03
CA ILE A 16 5.17 -3.62 -1.64
C ILE A 16 4.40 -4.49 -2.64
N ASP A 17 3.18 -4.09 -3.02
CA ASP A 17 2.36 -4.82 -4.00
C ASP A 17 3.05 -4.91 -5.36
N VAL A 18 3.69 -3.84 -5.84
CA VAL A 18 4.45 -3.88 -7.10
C VAL A 18 5.59 -4.88 -7.01
N LEU A 19 6.32 -4.93 -5.89
CA LEU A 19 7.36 -5.93 -5.64
C LEU A 19 6.79 -7.35 -5.60
N VAL A 20 5.74 -7.59 -4.81
CA VAL A 20 5.08 -8.90 -4.69
C VAL A 20 4.53 -9.36 -6.03
N LEU A 21 3.93 -8.47 -6.82
CA LEU A 21 3.43 -8.77 -8.16
C LEU A 21 4.56 -9.15 -9.12
N ARG A 22 5.75 -8.57 -8.97
CA ARG A 22 6.93 -8.93 -9.80
C ARG A 22 7.48 -10.30 -9.41
N PHE A 23 7.43 -10.67 -8.12
CA PHE A 23 7.85 -12.00 -7.67
C PHE A 23 6.83 -13.10 -8.00
N LYS A 24 5.53 -12.84 -7.79
CA LYS A 24 4.47 -13.84 -8.01
C LYS A 24 4.10 -14.03 -9.48
N LYS A 25 4.12 -12.97 -10.29
CA LYS A 25 3.71 -13.01 -11.71
C LYS A 25 4.67 -12.19 -12.59
N PRO A 26 5.93 -12.67 -12.77
CA PRO A 26 6.93 -11.96 -13.56
C PRO A 26 6.64 -11.97 -15.08
N GLU A 27 5.93 -12.98 -15.57
CA GLU A 27 5.73 -13.22 -17.01
C GLU A 27 4.52 -12.50 -17.61
N GLU A 28 3.66 -11.94 -16.76
CA GLU A 28 2.46 -11.24 -17.20
C GLU A 28 2.85 -9.99 -18.01
N LYS A 29 2.35 -9.90 -19.25
CA LYS A 29 2.62 -8.77 -20.14
C LYS A 29 1.93 -7.53 -19.60
N ARG A 30 2.72 -6.53 -19.18
CA ARG A 30 2.22 -5.24 -18.69
C ARG A 30 2.45 -4.17 -19.75
N PRO A 31 1.43 -3.42 -20.17
CA PRO A 31 1.57 -2.36 -21.17
C PRO A 31 2.49 -1.22 -20.70
N PHE A 32 2.60 -1.04 -19.39
CA PHE A 32 3.57 -0.15 -18.75
C PHE A 32 4.33 -0.91 -17.65
N ARG A 33 5.66 -0.82 -17.67
CA ARG A 33 6.53 -1.44 -16.67
C ARG A 33 7.18 -0.36 -15.82
N MET A 34 6.83 -0.34 -14.53
CA MET A 34 7.51 0.52 -13.56
C MET A 34 8.90 -0.05 -13.27
N GLY A 35 9.93 0.73 -13.58
CA GLY A 35 11.34 0.39 -13.45
C GLY A 35 11.92 -0.36 -14.64
N GLY A 36 12.69 0.39 -15.45
CA GLY A 36 13.73 -0.09 -16.38
C GLY A 36 13.38 -1.13 -17.46
N PRO A 37 14.22 -1.28 -18.50
CA PRO A 37 14.12 -2.38 -19.45
C PRO A 37 14.44 -3.76 -18.81
N THR A 38 15.10 -3.78 -17.66
CA THR A 38 15.51 -5.00 -16.93
C THR A 38 14.45 -5.51 -15.95
N ARG A 39 14.42 -6.83 -15.72
CA ARG A 39 13.39 -7.55 -14.93
C ARG A 39 13.26 -7.14 -13.47
N PHE A 40 14.17 -6.33 -12.94
CA PHE A 40 14.17 -5.91 -11.53
C PHE A 40 13.46 -4.56 -11.34
N PRO A 41 12.48 -4.45 -10.42
CA PRO A 41 11.76 -3.20 -10.17
C PRO A 41 12.60 -2.24 -9.30
N ILE A 42 13.75 -1.78 -9.82
CA ILE A 42 14.70 -0.90 -9.13
C ILE A 42 13.99 0.36 -8.61
N LEU A 43 13.12 0.94 -9.42
CA LEU A 43 12.36 2.13 -9.06
C LEU A 43 11.42 1.90 -7.88
N ALA A 44 10.78 0.72 -7.80
CA ALA A 44 9.90 0.37 -6.68
C ALA A 44 10.71 0.13 -5.40
N PHE A 45 11.91 -0.43 -5.52
CA PHE A 45 12.81 -0.64 -4.38
C PHE A 45 13.33 0.69 -3.81
N ILE A 46 13.77 1.61 -4.67
CA ILE A 46 14.18 2.95 -4.26
C ILE A 46 12.99 3.71 -3.65
N GLY A 47 11.81 3.63 -4.28
CA GLY A 47 10.58 4.23 -3.75
C GLY A 47 10.20 3.69 -2.38
N LEU A 48 10.35 2.37 -2.17
CA LEU A 48 10.10 1.73 -0.87
C LEU A 48 11.05 2.27 0.20
N ILE A 49 12.36 2.31 -0.07
CA ILE A 49 13.36 2.82 0.87
C ILE A 49 13.09 4.30 1.18
N ALA A 50 12.86 5.13 0.16
CA ALA A 50 12.57 6.55 0.34
C ALA A 50 11.30 6.76 1.18
N THR A 51 10.25 5.97 0.93
CA THR A 51 8.99 6.04 1.69
C THR A 51 9.21 5.67 3.16
N ILE A 52 10.01 4.63 3.44
CA ILE A 52 10.37 4.22 4.81
C ILE A 52 11.18 5.33 5.50
N ILE A 53 12.18 5.89 4.83
CA ILE A 53 12.99 6.99 5.38
C ILE A 53 12.09 8.19 5.72
N ILE A 54 11.23 8.62 4.80
CA ILE A 54 10.33 9.76 5.03
C ILE A 54 9.37 9.47 6.19
N LEU A 55 8.83 8.25 6.29
CA LEU A 55 7.99 7.85 7.42
C LEU A 55 8.75 7.96 8.74
N VAL A 56 9.95 7.37 8.83
CA VAL A 56 10.78 7.42 10.05
C VAL A 56 11.12 8.86 10.42
N TYR A 57 11.55 9.69 9.48
CA TYR A 57 11.83 11.11 9.74
C TYR A 57 10.59 11.91 10.12
N SER A 58 9.40 11.51 9.65
CA SER A 58 8.13 12.17 10.00
C SER A 58 7.60 11.76 11.37
N LEU A 59 8.00 10.60 11.89
CA LEU A 59 7.49 9.99 13.13
C LEU A 59 8.47 10.10 14.31
N ALA A 60 9.78 10.04 14.05
CA ALA A 60 10.81 10.02 15.09
C ALA A 60 11.36 11.44 15.37
N PRO A 61 11.52 11.82 16.65
CA PRO A 61 12.28 13.02 17.03
C PRO A 61 13.73 12.89 16.54
N PRO A 62 14.41 13.96 16.08
CA PRO A 62 14.18 15.39 16.33
C PRO A 62 13.39 16.18 15.25
N TYR A 63 13.01 15.56 14.14
CA TYR A 63 12.31 16.25 13.02
C TYR A 63 10.83 15.86 12.88
N GLY A 64 10.44 14.71 13.42
CA GLY A 64 9.08 14.18 13.35
C GLY A 64 8.22 14.55 14.55
N ASP A 65 6.92 14.64 14.32
CA ASP A 65 5.92 14.90 15.36
C ASP A 65 5.19 13.60 15.72
N PRO A 66 5.37 13.07 16.94
CA PRO A 66 4.71 11.83 17.38
C PRO A 66 3.18 11.97 17.41
N THR A 67 2.62 13.18 17.48
CA THR A 67 1.16 13.38 17.38
C THR A 67 0.60 12.84 16.07
N THR A 68 1.40 12.83 15.00
CA THR A 68 1.02 12.27 13.70
C THR A 68 0.72 10.77 13.81
N LEU A 69 1.47 10.02 14.63
CA LEU A 69 1.20 8.61 14.89
C LEU A 69 -0.06 8.43 15.75
N TYR A 70 -0.22 9.25 16.79
CA TYR A 70 -1.35 9.19 17.70
C TYR A 70 -2.69 9.48 17.01
N TYR A 71 -2.74 10.43 16.08
CA TYR A 71 -3.97 10.74 15.32
C TYR A 71 -4.09 9.93 14.03
N GLY A 72 -2.97 9.67 13.34
CA GLY A 72 -2.95 8.95 12.06
C GLY A 72 -3.18 7.44 12.20
N GLY A 73 -2.66 6.81 13.25
CA GLY A 73 -2.85 5.38 13.50
C GLY A 73 -4.32 4.99 13.64
N PRO A 74 -5.09 5.62 14.55
CA PRO A 74 -6.53 5.36 14.70
C PRO A 74 -7.30 5.66 13.40
N TYR A 75 -6.94 6.73 12.69
CA TYR A 75 -7.57 7.07 11.43
C TYR A 75 -7.38 5.96 10.37
N CYS A 76 -6.17 5.41 10.24
CA CYS A 76 -5.90 4.27 9.36
C CYS A 76 -6.72 3.03 9.76
N ILE A 77 -6.84 2.74 11.06
CA ILE A 77 -7.64 1.60 11.55
C ILE A 77 -9.12 1.77 11.19
N VAL A 78 -9.68 2.96 11.42
CA VAL A 78 -11.09 3.24 11.07
C VAL A 78 -11.32 3.07 9.56
N LEU A 79 -10.43 3.60 8.72
CA LEU A 79 -10.53 3.43 7.27
C LEU A 79 -10.44 1.95 6.85
N PHE A 80 -9.56 1.17 7.48
CA PHE A 80 -9.41 -0.25 7.21
C PHE A 80 -10.67 -1.04 7.60
N ILE A 81 -11.28 -0.73 8.75
CA ILE A 81 -12.55 -1.32 9.18
C ILE A 81 -13.66 -0.99 8.19
N VAL A 82 -13.76 0.27 7.76
CA VAL A 82 -14.75 0.71 6.76
C VAL A 82 -14.54 -0.04 5.43
N ALA A 83 -13.31 -0.17 4.96
CA ALA A 83 -12.99 -0.92 3.75
C ALA A 83 -13.37 -2.41 3.87
N LEU A 84 -13.13 -3.04 5.03
CA LEU A 84 -13.56 -4.40 5.30
C LEU A 84 -15.08 -4.54 5.31
N ILE A 85 -15.80 -3.62 5.96
CA ILE A 85 -17.27 -3.62 5.98
C ILE A 85 -17.81 -3.56 4.54
N ILE A 86 -17.30 -2.63 3.72
CA ILE A 86 -17.70 -2.50 2.31
C ILE A 86 -17.40 -3.78 1.54
N TYR A 87 -16.22 -4.37 1.74
CA TYR A 87 -15.82 -5.62 1.08
C TYR A 87 -16.76 -6.78 1.45
N TYR A 88 -17.07 -6.94 2.74
CA TYR A 88 -17.99 -7.98 3.24
C TYR A 88 -19.41 -7.77 2.74
N VAL A 89 -19.93 -6.53 2.77
CA VAL A 89 -21.27 -6.21 2.24
C VAL A 89 -21.34 -6.52 0.74
N LYS A 90 -20.29 -6.19 -0.02
CA LYS A 90 -20.23 -6.47 -1.46
C LYS A 90 -20.13 -7.97 -1.77
N ILE A 91 -19.48 -8.76 -0.93
CA ILE A 91 -19.45 -10.23 -1.04
C ILE A 91 -20.81 -10.83 -0.67
N ALA A 92 -21.40 -10.41 0.44
CA ALA A 92 -22.71 -10.86 0.87
C ALA A 92 -23.81 -10.54 -0.16
N GLY A 93 -23.66 -9.44 -0.91
CA GLY A 93 -24.56 -9.06 -2.00
C GLY A 93 -24.32 -9.76 -3.34
N LYS A 94 -23.23 -10.53 -3.51
CA LYS A 94 -23.01 -11.33 -4.72
C LYS A 94 -23.55 -12.75 -4.49
N PRO A 95 -24.57 -13.21 -5.25
CA PRO A 95 -24.97 -14.61 -5.19
C PRO A 95 -23.77 -15.49 -5.57
N SER A 96 -23.53 -16.52 -4.77
CA SER A 96 -22.47 -17.51 -5.00
C SER A 96 -22.67 -18.17 -6.37
N THR A 97 -21.97 -17.71 -7.40
CA THR A 97 -21.83 -18.49 -8.63
C THR A 97 -20.94 -19.69 -8.27
N PRO A 98 -21.46 -20.93 -8.31
CA PRO A 98 -20.64 -22.11 -8.05
C PRO A 98 -19.48 -22.16 -9.05
N PRO A 99 -18.33 -22.74 -8.66
CA PRO A 99 -17.21 -22.91 -9.58
C PRO A 99 -17.69 -23.72 -10.79
N SER A 100 -17.59 -23.15 -11.99
CA SER A 100 -17.77 -23.88 -13.23
C SER A 100 -16.62 -24.88 -13.35
N SER A 101 -16.94 -26.14 -13.11
CA SER A 101 -16.14 -27.33 -13.40
C SER A 101 -15.73 -27.41 -14.86
#